data_AF-A0A4Q3UJ01-F1
#
_entry.id   AF-A0A4Q3UJ01-F1
#
_cell.length_a   1.000
_cell.length_b   1.000
_cell.length_c   1.000
_cell.angle_alpha   90.00
_cell.angle_beta   90.00
_cell.angle_gamma   90.00
#
_symmetry.space_group_name_H-M   'P 1'
#
loop_
_entity.id
_entity.type
_entity.pdbx_description
1 polymer ?
#
loop_
_entity_poly.entity_id
_entity_poly.type
_entity_poly.pdbx_seq_one_letter_code
_entity_poly.pdbx_strand_id
1 'polypeptide(L)'
;MTDIGEFSYDRLVLATGTTTNFFGNEQVKQLALPMKSTLEALQLMNRVINNCEDALDLTDAGRSSRMSIAVIGAGPTGVELAGALAEMKANILPYLPDRSWWSAVSDDE
;
A
#
# COMPACT_ATOMS: atom_id res chain seq x y z
N MET A 1 24.20 -21.84 8.65
CA MET A 1 23.38 -22.20 9.82
C MET A 1 22.04 -21.49 9.67
N THR A 2 20.95 -22.23 9.47
CA THR A 2 19.62 -21.64 9.56
C THR A 2 19.24 -21.54 11.04
N ASP A 3 18.24 -20.72 11.34
CA ASP A 3 17.71 -20.52 12.69
C ASP A 3 17.20 -21.83 13.33
N ILE A 4 16.94 -22.85 12.50
CA ILE A 4 16.44 -24.18 12.88
C ILE A 4 17.46 -25.31 12.66
N GLY A 5 18.72 -24.98 12.34
CA GLY A 5 19.82 -25.96 12.24
C GLY A 5 20.53 -26.02 10.89
N GLU A 6 21.29 -27.09 10.68
CA GLU A 6 22.02 -27.37 9.45
C GLU A 6 21.33 -28.46 8.62
N PHE A 7 21.34 -28.27 7.31
CA PHE A 7 20.71 -29.17 6.36
C PHE A 7 21.72 -29.51 5.26
N SER A 8 21.83 -30.80 4.96
CA SER A 8 22.65 -31.29 3.85
C SER A 8 21.79 -31.45 2.59
N TYR A 9 22.34 -31.11 1.44
CA TYR A 9 21.64 -31.17 0.16
C TYR A 9 22.55 -31.72 -0.93
N ASP A 10 22.04 -32.60 -1.79
CA ASP A 10 22.77 -33.02 -3.00
C ASP A 10 22.72 -31.95 -4.09
N ARG A 11 21.60 -31.20 -4.15
CA ARG A 11 21.40 -30.04 -5.03
C ARG A 11 20.52 -29.02 -4.31
N LEU A 12 20.91 -27.76 -4.37
CA LEU A 12 20.21 -26.64 -3.73
C LEU A 12 19.80 -25.62 -4.79
N VAL A 13 18.52 -25.24 -4.81
CA VAL A 13 17.99 -24.15 -5.63
C VAL A 13 17.46 -23.06 -4.71
N LEU A 14 17.99 -21.85 -4.84
CA LEU A 14 17.59 -20.69 -4.06
C LEU A 14 16.69 -19.78 -4.91
N ALA A 15 15.44 -19.60 -4.47
CA ALA A 15 14.44 -18.77 -5.13
C ALA A 15 13.74 -17.84 -4.13
N THR A 16 14.52 -17.22 -3.22
CA THR A 16 14.01 -16.35 -2.14
C THR A 16 13.48 -15.01 -2.63
N GLY A 17 13.56 -14.72 -3.93
CA GLY A 17 13.07 -13.49 -4.52
C GLY A 17 13.94 -12.28 -4.20
N THR A 18 13.33 -11.11 -4.12
CA THR A 18 14.01 -9.83 -3.85
C THR A 18 13.17 -8.98 -2.89
N THR A 19 13.75 -7.98 -2.24
CA THR A 19 13.05 -7.01 -1.39
C THR A 19 13.00 -5.62 -2.05
N THR A 20 12.30 -4.67 -1.46
CA THR A 20 12.28 -3.27 -1.94
C THR A 20 13.61 -2.60 -1.63
N ASN A 21 14.20 -1.95 -2.63
CA ASN A 21 15.45 -1.21 -2.47
C ASN A 21 15.18 0.29 -2.42
N PHE A 22 15.63 0.94 -1.34
CA PHE A 22 15.49 2.38 -1.11
C PHE A 22 16.77 3.16 -1.44
N PHE A 23 17.81 2.50 -1.97
CA PHE A 23 19.08 3.11 -2.40
C PHE A 23 19.75 3.96 -1.30
N GLY A 24 19.64 3.52 -0.03
CA GLY A 24 20.22 4.21 1.13
C GLY A 24 19.39 5.38 1.67
N ASN A 25 18.21 5.66 1.12
CA ASN A 25 17.33 6.71 1.61
C ASN A 25 16.43 6.20 2.74
N GLU A 26 16.91 6.31 3.98
CA GLU A 26 16.19 5.87 5.17
C GLU A 26 14.91 6.68 5.44
N GLN A 27 14.87 7.96 5.05
CA GLN A 27 13.65 8.77 5.20
C GLN A 27 12.52 8.25 4.31
N VAL A 28 12.83 7.92 3.04
CA VAL A 28 11.85 7.34 2.13
C VAL A 28 11.40 5.97 2.63
N LYS A 29 12.32 5.15 3.15
CA LYS A 29 11.97 3.85 3.72
C LYS A 29 10.98 3.93 4.90
N GLN A 30 11.05 4.99 5.70
CA GLN A 30 10.15 5.21 6.84
C GLN A 30 8.78 5.77 6.44
N LEU A 31 8.72 6.55 5.35
CA LEU A 31 7.53 7.30 4.95
C LEU A 31 6.77 6.69 3.76
N ALA A 32 7.46 5.94 2.89
CA ALA A 32 6.87 5.36 1.71
C ALA A 32 6.22 4.02 2.00
N LEU A 33 5.17 3.71 1.24
CA LEU A 33 4.51 2.42 1.25
C LEU A 33 5.09 1.55 0.11
N PRO A 34 5.74 0.42 0.42
CA PRO A 34 6.14 -0.55 -0.59
C PRO A 34 4.93 -1.25 -1.25
N MET A 35 5.15 -1.95 -2.37
CA MET A 35 4.11 -2.69 -3.10
C MET A 35 4.71 -3.96 -3.71
N LYS A 36 5.21 -4.86 -2.87
CA LYS A 36 5.86 -6.12 -3.28
C LYS A 36 5.13 -7.36 -2.79
N SER A 37 4.40 -7.25 -1.69
CA SER A 37 3.57 -8.31 -1.13
C SER A 37 2.09 -7.92 -1.12
N THR A 38 1.21 -8.92 -1.01
CA THR A 38 -0.24 -8.72 -0.88
C THR A 38 -0.59 -7.90 0.35
N LEU A 39 0.12 -8.10 1.47
CA LEU A 39 -0.10 -7.34 2.69
C LEU A 39 0.17 -5.85 2.47
N GLU A 40 1.27 -5.52 1.79
CA GLU A 40 1.62 -4.13 1.47
C GLU A 40 0.59 -3.49 0.53
N ALA A 41 0.04 -4.25 -0.44
CA ALA A 41 -1.02 -3.77 -1.30
C ALA A 41 -2.31 -3.43 -0.52
N LEU A 42 -2.69 -4.27 0.44
CA LEU A 42 -3.83 -4.00 1.33
C LEU A 42 -3.59 -2.74 2.19
N GLN A 43 -2.37 -2.58 2.73
CA GLN A 43 -2.00 -1.38 3.49
C GLN A 43 -2.10 -0.11 2.64
N LEU A 44 -1.65 -0.15 1.39
CA LEU A 44 -1.76 0.96 0.45
C LEU A 44 -3.22 1.31 0.16
N MET A 45 -4.07 0.31 -0.10
CA MET A 45 -5.49 0.53 -0.34
C MET A 45 -6.19 1.14 0.87
N ASN A 46 -5.94 0.60 2.07
CA ASN A 46 -6.47 1.14 3.32
C ASN A 46 -6.02 2.58 3.56
N ARG A 47 -4.77 2.92 3.21
CA ARG A 47 -4.26 4.29 3.32
C ARG A 47 -4.99 5.25 2.40
N VAL A 48 -5.27 4.84 1.17
CA VAL A 48 -6.03 5.66 0.21
C VAL A 48 -7.44 5.92 0.73
N ILE A 49 -8.14 4.90 1.22
CA ILE A 49 -9.50 5.02 1.77
C ILE A 49 -9.51 5.95 2.98
N ASN A 50 -8.63 5.72 3.96
CA ASN A 50 -8.52 6.58 5.15
C ASN A 50 -8.19 8.03 4.77
N ASN A 51 -7.33 8.26 3.78
CA ASN A 51 -7.04 9.61 3.29
C ASN A 51 -8.28 10.28 2.69
N CYS A 52 -9.15 9.55 2.01
CA CYS A 52 -10.40 10.09 1.46
C CYS A 52 -11.36 10.50 2.58
N GLU A 53 -11.50 9.66 3.61
CA GLU A 53 -12.32 9.95 4.79
C GLU A 53 -11.81 11.18 5.54
N ASP A 54 -10.52 11.18 5.89
CA ASP A 54 -9.90 12.30 6.61
C ASP A 54 -9.98 13.62 5.82
N ALA A 55 -10.06 13.54 4.48
CA ALA A 55 -10.17 14.68 3.59
C ALA A 55 -11.58 15.33 3.57
N LEU A 56 -12.61 14.65 4.09
CA LEU A 56 -13.97 15.19 4.19
C LEU A 56 -14.04 16.36 5.18
N ASP A 57 -13.31 16.26 6.29
CA ASP A 57 -13.31 17.24 7.38
C ASP A 57 -12.29 18.39 7.20
N LEU A 58 -11.55 18.39 6.09
CA LEU A 58 -10.50 19.37 5.83
C LEU A 58 -10.95 20.51 4.91
N THR A 59 -10.27 21.65 5.07
CA THR A 59 -10.31 22.75 4.08
C THR A 59 -9.78 22.30 2.73
N ASP A 60 -10.10 23.03 1.65
CA ASP A 60 -9.67 22.66 0.29
C ASP A 60 -8.14 22.49 0.16
N ALA A 61 -7.36 23.32 0.87
CA ALA A 61 -5.90 23.20 0.91
C ALA A 61 -5.46 21.91 1.63
N GLY A 62 -6.08 21.60 2.79
CA GLY A 62 -5.80 20.38 3.54
C GLY A 62 -6.21 19.11 2.77
N ARG A 63 -7.38 19.14 2.12
CA ARG A 63 -7.90 18.09 1.25
C ARG A 63 -6.95 17.79 0.09
N SER A 64 -6.48 18.81 -0.61
CA SER A 64 -5.56 18.66 -1.74
C SER A 64 -4.25 17.99 -1.32
N SER A 65 -3.70 18.39 -0.17
CA SER A 65 -2.51 17.77 0.41
C SER A 65 -2.74 16.30 0.78
N ARG A 66 -3.87 15.99 1.44
CA ARG A 66 -4.18 14.64 1.90
C ARG A 66 -4.48 13.65 0.77
N MET A 67 -5.03 14.15 -0.33
CA MET A 67 -5.40 13.37 -1.51
C MET A 67 -4.28 13.26 -2.56
N SER A 68 -3.14 13.92 -2.33
CA SER A 68 -2.00 13.84 -3.25
C SER A 68 -1.27 12.52 -3.09
N ILE A 69 -1.09 11.80 -4.20
CA ILE A 69 -0.35 10.54 -4.24
C ILE A 69 0.83 10.70 -5.20
N ALA A 70 2.03 10.35 -4.73
CA ALA A 70 3.24 10.31 -5.54
C ALA A 70 3.68 8.86 -5.72
N VAL A 71 3.74 8.39 -6.97
CA VAL A 71 4.26 7.05 -7.31
C VAL A 71 5.73 7.21 -7.73
N ILE A 72 6.63 6.57 -7.00
CA ILE A 72 8.06 6.66 -7.24
C ILE A 72 8.54 5.46 -8.06
N GLY A 73 8.93 5.73 -9.30
CA GLY A 73 9.41 4.74 -10.26
C GLY A 73 8.46 4.56 -11.43
N ALA A 74 8.98 4.72 -12.65
CA ALA A 74 8.21 4.62 -13.90
C ALA A 74 8.39 3.26 -14.62
N GLY A 75 8.77 2.22 -13.88
CA GLY A 75 8.79 0.85 -14.40
C GLY A 75 7.36 0.27 -14.53
N PRO A 76 7.21 -0.96 -15.07
CA PRO A 76 5.90 -1.57 -15.29
C PRO A 76 4.99 -1.52 -14.05
N THR A 77 5.50 -1.92 -12.89
CA THR A 77 4.77 -1.90 -11.62
C THR A 77 4.29 -0.50 -11.23
N GLY A 78 5.11 0.54 -11.46
CA GLY A 78 4.73 1.91 -11.12
C GLY A 78 3.67 2.48 -12.06
N VAL A 79 3.76 2.14 -13.36
CA VAL A 79 2.76 2.53 -14.37
C VAL A 79 1.43 1.83 -14.10
N GLU A 80 1.44 0.53 -13.82
CA GLU A 80 0.25 -0.24 -13.48
C GLU A 80 -0.41 0.29 -12.20
N LEU A 81 0.38 0.56 -11.15
CA LEU A 81 -0.14 1.12 -9.90
C LEU A 81 -0.79 2.49 -10.12
N ALA A 82 -0.17 3.38 -10.91
CA ALA A 82 -0.74 4.67 -11.24
C ALA A 82 -2.07 4.53 -12.02
N GLY A 83 -2.13 3.58 -12.95
CA GLY A 83 -3.36 3.24 -13.68
C GLY A 83 -4.47 2.72 -12.77
N ALA A 84 -4.16 1.78 -11.88
CA ALA A 84 -5.10 1.22 -10.91
C ALA A 84 -5.64 2.29 -9.95
N LEU A 85 -4.79 3.21 -9.49
CA LEU A 85 -5.21 4.34 -8.66
C LEU A 85 -6.13 5.31 -9.42
N ALA A 86 -5.84 5.57 -10.71
CA ALA A 86 -6.70 6.40 -11.55
C ALA A 86 -8.07 5.75 -11.77
N GLU A 87 -8.10 4.44 -12.00
CA GLU A 87 -9.34 3.66 -12.14
C GLU A 87 -10.13 3.64 -10.81
N MET A 88 -9.46 3.41 -9.69
CA MET A 88 -10.08 3.45 -8.35
C MET A 88 -10.75 4.80 -8.09
N LYS A 89 -10.08 5.91 -8.44
CA LYS A 89 -10.64 7.25 -8.30
C LYS A 89 -11.91 7.43 -9.15
N ALA A 90 -11.91 6.93 -10.38
CA ALA A 90 -13.03 7.10 -11.31
C ALA A 90 -14.23 6.22 -10.98
N ASN A 91 -13.98 4.96 -10.56
CA ASN A 91 -14.99 3.91 -10.56
C ASN A 91 -15.28 3.31 -9.18
N ILE A 92 -14.42 3.52 -8.18
CA ILE A 92 -14.57 2.89 -6.86
C ILE A 92 -14.92 3.94 -5.81
N LEU A 93 -14.10 4.99 -5.69
CA LEU A 93 -14.29 6.03 -4.67
C LEU A 93 -15.69 6.68 -4.68
N PRO A 94 -16.35 6.95 -5.83
CA PRO A 94 -17.69 7.54 -5.84
C PRO A 94 -18.77 6.66 -5.20
N TYR A 95 -18.54 5.37 -5.10
CA TYR A 95 -19.49 4.39 -4.59
C TYR A 95 -19.12 3.86 -3.21
N LEU A 96 -18.03 4.35 -2.61
CA LEU A 96 -17.66 3.94 -1.26
C LEU A 96 -18.74 4.43 -0.28
N PRO A 97 -19.46 3.51 0.41
CA PRO A 97 -20.37 3.91 1.47
C PRO A 97 -19.55 4.50 2.62
N ASP A 98 -20.15 5.46 3.34
CA ASP A 98 -19.54 5.98 4.57
C ASP A 98 -19.25 4.84 5.56
N ARG A 99 -18.32 5.01 6.49
CA ARG A 99 -17.92 3.95 7.43
C ARG A 99 -19.03 3.47 8.38
N SER A 100 -20.27 3.99 8.27
CA SER A 100 -21.40 3.63 9.14
C SER A 100 -21.71 2.13 9.13
N TRP A 101 -21.47 1.43 8.01
CA TRP A 101 -21.70 -0.02 7.91
C TRP A 101 -20.63 -0.85 8.61
N TRP A 102 -19.42 -0.32 8.84
CA TRP A 102 -18.36 -1.04 9.55
C TRP A 102 -18.49 -0.86 11.06
N SER A 103 -18.88 0.34 11.51
CA SER A 103 -19.26 0.59 12.91
C SER A 103 -20.41 -0.31 13.37
N ALA A 104 -21.38 -0.59 12.49
CA ALA A 104 -22.50 -1.48 12.78
C ALA A 104 -22.13 -2.97 12.89
N VAL A 105 -20.94 -3.37 12.46
CA VAL A 105 -20.47 -4.77 12.48
C VAL A 105 -19.37 -4.98 13.52
N SER A 106 -18.65 -3.92 13.91
CA SER A 106 -17.62 -3.95 14.95
C SER A 106 -18.13 -3.79 16.39
N ASP A 107 -19.43 -3.49 16.59
CA ASP A 107 -20.06 -3.42 17.92
C ASP A 107 -20.56 -4.80 18.43
N ASP A 108 -20.38 -5.87 17.65
CA ASP A 108 -20.78 -7.26 17.98
C ASP A 108 -19.60 -8.15 18.48
N GLU A 109 -18.46 -7.57 18.88
CA GLU A 109 -17.36 -8.26 19.60
C GLU A 109 -17.16 -7.76 21.03
#